data_AF-A0A316R8G2-F1
#
_entry.id   AF-A0A316R8G2-F1
#
_cell.length_a   1.000
_cell.length_b   1.000
_cell.length_c   1.000
_cell.angle_alpha   90.00
_cell.angle_beta   90.00
_cell.angle_gamma   90.00
#
_symmetry.space_group_name_H-M   'P 1'
#
loop_
_entity.id
_entity.type
_entity.pdbx_description
1 polymer ?
#
loop_
_entity_poly.entity_id
_entity_poly.type
_entity_poly.pdbx_seq_one_letter_code
_entity_poly.pdbx_strand_id
1 'polypeptide(L)' 'MLQSHRVKLSGHDEARLIISEYINFYNNYRIQTKTKLTPLEKRNQFVA' A
#
# COMPACT_ATOMS: atom_id res chain seq x y z
N MET A 1 9.32 -21.17 -9.96
CA MET A 1 8.63 -21.33 -8.66
C MET A 1 8.39 -19.94 -8.06
N LEU A 2 7.15 -19.46 -8.03
CA LEU A 2 6.80 -18.23 -7.31
C LEU A 2 6.63 -18.62 -5.83
N GLN A 3 7.62 -18.29 -5.00
CA GLN A 3 7.52 -18.44 -3.55
C GLN A 3 6.36 -17.58 -3.05
N SER A 4 5.32 -18.22 -2.51
CA SER A 4 4.23 -17.50 -1.85
C SER A 4 4.79 -16.86 -0.59
N HIS A 5 4.92 -15.53 -0.56
CA HIS A 5 5.32 -14.73 0.61
C HIS A 5 4.20 -14.70 1.68
N ARG A 6 3.58 -15.83 1.97
CA ARG A 6 2.58 -15.94 3.04
C ARG A 6 3.32 -16.08 4.36
N VAL A 7 3.69 -14.95 4.95
CA VAL A 7 4.19 -14.88 6.32
C VAL A 7 3.00 -15.14 7.26
N LYS A 8 3.14 -16.11 8.16
CA LYS A 8 2.23 -16.24 9.31
C LYS A 8 2.58 -15.15 10.30
N LEU A 9 1.63 -14.25 10.55
CA LEU A 9 1.78 -13.16 11.50
C LEU A 9 1.77 -13.74 12.91
N SER A 10 2.74 -13.34 13.73
CA SER A 10 2.96 -13.84 15.08
C SER A 10 1.96 -13.29 16.10
N GLY A 11 1.33 -12.15 15.82
CA GLY A 11 0.36 -11.53 16.71
C GLY A 11 -0.40 -10.35 16.10
N HIS A 12 -1.41 -9.89 16.83
CA HIS A 12 -2.27 -8.77 16.42
C HIS A 12 -1.47 -7.48 16.17
N ASP A 13 -0.50 -7.15 17.03
CA ASP A 13 0.27 -5.91 16.91
C ASP A 13 1.17 -5.90 15.69
N GLU A 14 1.81 -7.04 15.38
CA GLU A 14 2.59 -7.21 14.15
C GLU A 14 1.68 -7.09 12.91
N ALA A 15 0.50 -7.71 12.95
CA ALA A 15 -0.46 -7.60 11.86
C ALA A 15 -0.89 -6.15 11.62
N ARG A 16 -1.16 -5.40 12.69
CA ARG A 16 -1.53 -3.98 12.62
C ARG A 16 -0.41 -3.15 11.99
N LEU A 17 0.84 -3.38 12.38
CA LEU A 17 2.00 -2.67 11.83
C LEU A 17 2.15 -2.93 10.33
N ILE A 18 2.14 -4.20 9.91
CA ILE A 18 2.31 -4.58 8.49
C ILE A 18 1.16 -4.03 7.64
N ILE A 19 -0.08 -4.10 8.12
CA ILE A 19 -1.23 -3.52 7.41
C ILE A 19 -1.07 -2.00 7.28
N SER A 20 -0.63 -1.31 8.34
CA SER A 20 -0.42 0.13 8.31
C SER A 20 0.67 0.54 7.33
N GLU A 21 1.78 -0.20 7.30
CA GLU A 21 2.86 -0.01 6.33
C GLU A 21 2.38 -0.25 4.89
N TYR A 22 1.62 -1.32 4.66
CA TYR A 22 1.07 -1.61 3.34
C TYR A 22 0.11 -0.51 2.86
N ILE A 23 -0.75 -0.01 3.75
CA ILE A 23 -1.67 1.11 3.43
C ILE A 23 -0.88 2.36 3.06
N ASN A 24 0.19 2.67 3.81
CA ASN A 24 1.04 3.82 3.50
C ASN A 24 1.73 3.64 2.14
N PHE A 25 2.37 2.49 1.91
CA PHE A 25 3.00 2.12 0.65
C PHE A 25 2.04 2.28 -0.53
N TYR A 26 0.85 1.69 -0.40
CA TYR A 26 -0.16 1.71 -1.45
C TYR A 26 -0.59 3.15 -1.78
N ASN A 27 -0.85 3.96 -0.76
CA ASN A 27 -1.37 5.31 -0.97
C ASN A 27 -0.33 6.29 -1.52
N ASN A 28 0.90 6.22 -1.03
CA ASN A 28 1.92 7.27 -1.24
C ASN A 28 3.03 6.89 -2.21
N TYR A 29 3.26 5.60 -2.46
CA TYR A 29 4.45 5.15 -3.21
C TYR A 29 4.10 4.31 -4.45
N ARG A 30 2.93 3.66 -4.46
CA ARG A 30 2.51 2.85 -5.60
C ARG A 30 2.11 3.70 -6.81
N ILE A 31 3.00 3.89 -7.78
CA ILE A 31 2.68 4.63 -9.01
C ILE A 31 1.70 3.83 -9.89
N GLN A 32 0.62 4.48 -10.34
CA GLN A 32 -0.32 3.91 -11.30
C GLN A 32 0.22 4.06 -12.73
N THR A 33 0.22 2.97 -13.51
CA THR A 33 0.83 2.98 -14.85
C THR A 33 0.14 3.90 -15.86
N LYS A 34 -1.20 4.04 -15.75
CA LYS A 34 -2.02 4.86 -16.66
C LYS A 34 -1.89 6.36 -16.37
N THR A 35 -1.96 6.76 -15.10
CA THR A 35 -1.96 8.18 -14.71
C THR A 35 -0.58 8.70 -14.32
N LYS A 36 0.39 7.80 -14.08
CA LYS A 36 1.72 8.12 -13.54
C LYS A 36 1.70 8.80 -12.16
N LEU A 37 0.57 8.68 -11.44
CA LEU A 37 0.37 9.23 -10.11
C LEU A 37 0.20 8.13 -9.07
N THR A 38 0.52 8.45 -7.83
CA THR A 38 0.14 7.67 -6.66
C THR A 38 -1.39 7.74 -6.45
N PRO A 39 -2.00 6.78 -5.72
CA PRO A 39 -3.42 6.83 -5.39
C PRO A 39 -3.84 8.05 -4.58
N LEU A 40 -2.95 8.59 -3.73
CA LEU A 40 -3.25 9.81 -2.99
C LEU A 40 -3.29 11.02 -3.92
N GLU A 41 -2.25 11.24 -4.73
CA GLU A 41 -2.20 12.35 -5.69
C GLU A 41 -3.41 12.31 -6.63
N LYS A 42 -3.76 11.13 -7.15
CA LYS A 42 -4.92 10.96 -8.03
C LYS A 42 -6.24 11.40 -7.38
N ARG A 43 -6.45 11.09 -6.09
CA ARG A 43 -7.68 11.50 -5.38
C ARG A 43 -7.72 13.00 -5.10
N ASN A 44 -6.55 13.62 -4.92
CA ASN A 44 -6.43 15.03 -4.61
C ASN A 44 -6.41 15.94 -5.85
N GLN A 45 -6.45 15.40 -7.07
CA GLN A 45 -6.39 16.20 -8.31
C GLN A 45 -7.53 17.21 -8.46
N PHE A 46 -8.65 17.00 -7.77
CA PHE A 46 -9.85 17.82 -7.88
C PHE A 46 -10.22 18.52 -6.56
N VAL A 47 -9.33 18.45 -5.56
CA VAL A 47 -9.51 19.16 -4.30
C VAL A 47 -8.85 20.53 -4.46
N ALA A 48 -9.67 21.58 -4.43
CA ALA A 48 -9.25 22.99 -4.53
C ALA A 48 -8.68 23.52 -3.22
#